data_AF-A0A4Q4TIN1-F1
#
_entry.id   AF-A0A4Q4TIN1-F1
#
_cell.length_a   1.000
_cell.length_b   1.000
_cell.length_c   1.000
_cell.angle_alpha   90.00
_cell.angle_beta   90.00
_cell.angle_gamma   90.00
#
_symmetry.space_group_name_H-M   'P 1'
#
loop_
_entity.id
_entity.type
_entity.pdbx_description
1 polymer ?
#
loop_
_entity_poly.entity_id
_entity_poly.type
_entity_poly.pdbx_seq_one_letter_code
_entity_poly.pdbx_strand_id
1 'polypeptide(L)'
;MVSILWSGTSRRTRLAAAFLLTLILATYLSFPTIREADVPRVSIGYKQPLRSPYNESKVALLIENRADPILAPLMLHFMSVVPPDWRFRFMGSTESVEHINQSVAIRQQVSAGKLDLTYIPSNVSTAGQEMISRFLTDLWLYETALRPAEWLLVFQTDSILCANSRQTLNDYLEYDWVGAPWDPGGRFGGNGGLSLRRVSPIIDILREQVRIQNSEPEDAWLADRLGHRPGAKMANGTVSLTFSGEAHSGAAVEIGKTSGADRLANYGSDLEAAEERKYAEGIDDWREGFYEPMGYHTGGGGTILHGSIWGTPERRKHIWDYCPEVKMTLKMDAAKYVTGNCNPNWKRDGERGYGHVGAGDLGYGTEVIDGVEYPMLPPNLVPW
;
A
#
# COMPACT_ATOMS: atom_id res chain seq x y z
N MET A 1 -83.96 -4.84 42.34
CA MET A 1 -83.93 -6.23 41.81
C MET A 1 -82.60 -6.98 42.00
N VAL A 2 -81.55 -6.38 42.60
CA VAL A 2 -80.25 -7.06 42.83
C VAL A 2 -80.15 -7.71 44.23
N SER A 3 -80.94 -7.25 45.19
CA SER A 3 -80.86 -7.69 46.59
C SER A 3 -81.46 -9.09 46.85
N ILE A 4 -82.32 -9.60 45.96
CA ILE A 4 -83.01 -10.89 46.14
C ILE A 4 -82.14 -12.07 45.67
N LEU A 5 -81.21 -11.85 44.73
CA LEU A 5 -80.25 -12.88 44.30
C LEU A 5 -79.04 -13.04 45.26
N TRP A 6 -78.84 -12.11 46.19
CA TRP A 6 -77.69 -12.12 47.09
C TRP A 6 -77.89 -13.01 48.33
N SER A 7 -79.14 -13.23 48.77
CA SER A 7 -79.43 -14.01 49.99
C SER A 7 -79.33 -15.53 49.79
N GLY A 8 -79.47 -16.03 48.56
CA GLY A 8 -79.46 -17.47 48.24
C GLY A 8 -78.10 -18.07 47.81
N THR A 9 -77.03 -17.27 47.73
CA THR A 9 -75.72 -17.73 47.23
C THR A 9 -74.78 -18.13 48.37
N SER A 10 -74.01 -19.20 48.18
CA SER A 10 -73.04 -19.69 49.18
C SER A 10 -71.91 -18.68 49.41
N ARG A 11 -71.27 -18.74 50.60
CA ARG A 11 -70.13 -17.86 50.94
C ARG A 11 -68.99 -17.95 49.92
N ARG A 12 -68.80 -19.12 49.28
CA ARG A 12 -67.77 -19.35 48.25
C ARG A 12 -68.08 -18.64 46.93
N THR A 13 -69.33 -18.61 46.49
CA THR A 13 -69.70 -17.90 45.25
C THR A 13 -69.63 -16.38 45.41
N ARG A 14 -69.91 -15.86 46.61
CA ARG A 14 -69.72 -14.43 46.92
C ARG A 14 -68.25 -14.04 46.92
N LEU A 15 -67.36 -14.88 47.47
CA LEU A 15 -65.92 -14.66 47.44
C LEU A 15 -65.36 -14.73 46.02
N ALA A 16 -65.80 -15.68 45.21
CA ALA A 16 -65.38 -15.79 43.81
C ALA A 16 -65.85 -14.59 42.97
N ALA A 17 -67.10 -14.13 43.16
CA ALA A 17 -67.62 -12.95 42.48
C ALA A 17 -66.89 -11.67 42.91
N ALA A 18 -66.60 -11.52 44.20
CA ALA A 18 -65.80 -10.40 44.72
C ALA A 18 -64.38 -10.43 44.15
N PHE A 19 -63.75 -11.61 44.07
CA PHE A 19 -62.41 -11.77 43.51
C PHE A 19 -62.38 -11.41 42.01
N LEU A 20 -63.37 -11.87 41.24
CA LEU A 20 -63.53 -11.51 39.83
C LEU A 20 -63.74 -10.01 39.64
N LEU A 21 -64.58 -9.38 40.46
CA LEU A 21 -64.78 -7.93 40.44
C LEU A 21 -63.51 -7.17 40.78
N THR A 22 -62.74 -7.62 41.78
CA THR A 22 -61.45 -7.00 42.10
C THR A 22 -60.42 -7.20 40.99
N LEU A 23 -60.43 -8.35 40.30
CA LEU A 23 -59.53 -8.62 39.18
C LEU A 23 -59.86 -7.73 37.96
N ILE A 24 -61.15 -7.57 37.67
CA ILE A 24 -61.63 -6.70 36.59
C ILE A 24 -61.33 -5.23 36.92
N LEU A 25 -61.56 -4.81 38.16
CA LEU A 25 -61.26 -3.44 38.60
C LEU A 25 -59.75 -3.17 38.61
N ALA A 26 -58.94 -4.12 39.07
CA ALA A 26 -57.48 -4.00 39.04
C ALA A 26 -56.95 -3.92 37.60
N THR A 27 -57.47 -4.71 36.67
CA THR A 27 -57.08 -4.64 35.25
C THR A 27 -57.53 -3.33 34.60
N TYR A 28 -58.75 -2.85 34.89
CA TYR A 28 -59.27 -1.59 34.38
C TYR A 28 -58.48 -0.37 34.92
N LEU A 29 -58.13 -0.36 36.20
CA LEU A 29 -57.34 0.70 36.82
C LEU A 29 -55.86 0.66 36.41
N SER A 30 -55.34 -0.50 35.99
CA SER A 30 -53.94 -0.65 35.51
C SER A 30 -53.78 -0.32 34.02
N PHE A 31 -54.88 -0.29 33.26
CA PHE A 31 -54.87 -0.02 31.80
C PHE A 31 -54.35 1.38 31.42
N PRO A 32 -54.62 2.47 32.17
CA PRO A 32 -54.05 3.80 31.89
C PRO A 32 -52.52 3.83 32.07
N THR A 33 -52.00 3.19 33.13
CA THR A 33 -50.55 3.10 33.42
C THR A 33 -49.78 2.27 32.39
N ILE A 34 -50.41 1.30 31.73
CA ILE A 34 -49.78 0.51 30.66
C ILE A 34 -49.71 1.31 29.35
N ARG A 35 -50.65 2.23 29.11
CA ARG A 35 -50.67 3.06 27.90
C ARG A 35 -49.65 4.21 27.92
N GLU A 36 -49.23 4.67 29.09
CA GLU A 36 -48.26 5.77 29.27
C GLU A 36 -46.84 5.32 29.58
N ALA A 37 -46.57 4.01 29.62
CA ALA A 37 -45.20 3.52 29.72
C ALA A 37 -44.47 3.85 28.40
N ASP A 38 -43.77 4.98 28.39
CA ASP A 38 -42.95 5.43 27.28
C ASP A 38 -41.74 4.50 27.16
N VAL A 39 -41.94 3.40 26.45
CA VAL A 39 -40.89 2.41 26.20
C VAL A 39 -39.87 3.09 25.29
N PRO A 40 -38.59 3.22 25.71
CA PRO A 40 -37.60 3.87 24.86
C PRO A 40 -37.52 3.09 23.55
N ARG A 41 -37.99 3.71 22.47
CA ARG A 41 -37.81 3.19 21.12
C ARG A 41 -36.34 3.34 20.76
N VAL A 42 -35.58 2.28 21.01
CA VAL A 42 -34.24 2.14 20.48
C VAL A 42 -34.37 1.85 18.98
N SER A 43 -34.35 2.91 18.18
CA SER A 43 -34.11 2.76 16.75
C SER A 43 -32.62 2.55 16.54
N ILE A 44 -32.21 1.36 16.12
CA ILE A 44 -30.90 1.17 15.51
C ILE A 44 -30.99 1.85 14.15
N GLY A 45 -30.54 3.11 14.11
CA GLY A 45 -30.19 3.72 12.85
C GLY A 45 -29.00 2.95 12.32
N TYR A 46 -29.25 1.99 11.42
CA TYR A 46 -28.21 1.54 10.53
C TYR A 46 -27.79 2.79 9.77
N LYS A 47 -26.69 3.43 10.21
CA LYS A 47 -25.91 4.26 9.30
C LYS A 47 -25.80 3.39 8.07
N GLN A 48 -26.26 3.89 6.92
CA GLN A 48 -25.95 3.32 5.61
C GLN A 48 -24.53 2.75 5.69
N PRO A 49 -24.26 1.53 5.17
CA PRO A 49 -22.95 0.90 5.34
C PRO A 49 -21.92 1.99 5.08
N LEU A 50 -21.17 2.34 6.12
CA LEU A 50 -20.25 3.49 6.10
C LEU A 50 -19.52 3.34 4.78
N ARG A 51 -19.79 4.22 3.80
CA ARG A 51 -19.10 4.16 2.52
C ARG A 51 -17.64 4.13 2.92
N SER A 52 -16.94 3.08 2.47
CA SER A 52 -15.52 2.90 2.75
C SER A 52 -14.86 4.27 2.54
N PRO A 53 -14.04 4.77 3.49
CA PRO A 53 -13.36 6.05 3.30
C PRO A 53 -12.38 6.00 2.11
N TYR A 54 -12.09 4.79 1.62
CA TYR A 54 -11.22 4.53 0.48
C TYR A 54 -11.98 4.49 -0.84
N ASN A 55 -11.32 5.00 -1.87
CA ASN A 55 -11.80 5.01 -3.24
C ASN A 55 -11.58 3.64 -3.89
N GLU A 56 -12.67 2.95 -4.25
CA GLU A 56 -12.64 1.62 -4.86
C GLU A 56 -12.02 1.60 -6.27
N SER A 57 -11.92 2.77 -6.92
CA SER A 57 -11.28 2.90 -8.23
C SER A 57 -9.75 2.97 -8.16
N LYS A 58 -9.14 3.10 -6.98
CA LYS A 58 -7.69 3.26 -6.80
C LYS A 58 -7.13 2.13 -5.96
N VAL A 59 -6.33 1.25 -6.58
CA VAL A 59 -5.78 0.06 -5.95
C VAL A 59 -4.27 -0.01 -6.12
N ALA A 60 -3.56 -0.25 -5.03
CA ALA A 60 -2.15 -0.60 -5.02
C ALA A 60 -2.00 -2.12 -4.81
N LEU A 61 -1.28 -2.79 -5.70
CA LEU A 61 -1.19 -4.24 -5.80
C LEU A 61 0.25 -4.71 -5.59
N LEU A 62 0.44 -5.61 -4.61
CA LEU A 62 1.66 -6.38 -4.41
C LEU A 62 1.36 -7.86 -4.62
N ILE A 63 2.13 -8.52 -5.48
CA ILE A 63 2.03 -9.96 -5.76
C ILE A 63 3.34 -10.63 -5.30
N GLU A 64 3.26 -11.50 -4.30
CA GLU A 64 4.45 -12.23 -3.80
C GLU A 64 4.07 -13.59 -3.18
N ASN A 65 4.69 -14.65 -3.70
CA ASN A 65 4.46 -16.03 -3.25
C ASN A 65 5.40 -16.47 -2.13
N ARG A 66 6.51 -15.77 -1.92
CA ARG A 66 7.49 -16.12 -0.89
C ARG A 66 7.10 -15.47 0.42
N ALA A 67 7.16 -16.23 1.50
CA ALA A 67 7.07 -15.69 2.86
C ALA A 67 8.36 -14.92 3.19
N ASP A 68 8.42 -13.67 2.75
CA ASP A 68 9.56 -12.78 2.96
C ASP A 68 9.31 -11.85 4.15
N PRO A 69 10.25 -11.75 5.13
CA PRO A 69 10.15 -10.82 6.26
C PRO A 69 9.90 -9.37 5.88
N ILE A 70 10.27 -8.94 4.66
CA ILE A 70 10.06 -7.56 4.20
C ILE A 70 8.61 -7.24 3.86
N LEU A 71 7.74 -8.23 3.68
CA LEU A 71 6.37 -8.05 3.20
C LEU A 71 5.54 -7.10 4.07
N ALA A 72 5.51 -7.35 5.38
CA ALA A 72 4.74 -6.52 6.31
C ALA A 72 5.26 -5.08 6.39
N PRO A 73 6.56 -4.82 6.63
CA PRO A 73 7.06 -3.46 6.69
C PRO A 73 6.94 -2.74 5.34
N LEU A 74 7.19 -3.41 4.20
CA LEU A 74 7.05 -2.82 2.88
C LEU A 74 5.62 -2.39 2.60
N MET A 75 4.65 -3.28 2.85
CA MET A 75 3.23 -2.97 2.69
C MET A 75 2.83 -1.77 3.57
N LEU A 76 3.22 -1.76 4.83
CA LEU A 76 2.90 -0.66 5.76
C LEU A 76 3.55 0.66 5.32
N HIS A 77 4.77 0.63 4.80
CA HIS A 77 5.45 1.79 4.24
C HIS A 77 4.67 2.39 3.07
N PHE A 78 4.34 1.59 2.06
CA PHE A 78 3.54 2.07 0.93
C PHE A 78 2.17 2.61 1.40
N MET A 79 1.52 1.96 2.36
CA MET A 79 0.26 2.44 2.93
C MET A 79 0.36 3.79 3.64
N SER A 80 1.55 4.19 4.08
CA SER A 80 1.83 5.47 4.73
C SER A 80 2.18 6.59 3.75
N VAL A 81 2.82 6.27 2.62
CA VAL A 81 3.27 7.25 1.62
C VAL A 81 2.24 7.48 0.51
N VAL A 82 1.58 6.42 0.05
CA VAL A 82 0.53 6.52 -0.97
C VAL A 82 -0.66 7.31 -0.43
N PRO A 83 -1.33 8.16 -1.25
CA PRO A 83 -2.45 8.96 -0.79
C PRO A 83 -3.52 8.15 -0.04
N PRO A 84 -4.10 8.71 1.05
CA PRO A 84 -4.88 7.93 2.01
C PRO A 84 -6.17 7.34 1.45
N ASP A 85 -6.64 7.82 0.30
CA ASP A 85 -7.82 7.31 -0.40
C ASP A 85 -7.59 6.00 -1.16
N TRP A 86 -6.33 5.57 -1.35
CA TRP A 86 -6.01 4.32 -2.04
C TRP A 86 -6.26 3.08 -1.19
N ARG A 87 -6.78 2.04 -1.83
CA ARG A 87 -6.85 0.69 -1.26
C ARG A 87 -5.63 -0.13 -1.65
N PHE A 88 -5.31 -1.11 -0.84
CA PHE A 88 -4.20 -2.02 -1.04
C PHE A 88 -4.73 -3.44 -1.21
N ARG A 89 -4.08 -4.19 -2.08
CA ARG A 89 -4.34 -5.60 -2.28
C ARG A 89 -3.05 -6.36 -2.31
N PHE A 90 -2.99 -7.40 -1.49
CA PHE A 90 -1.92 -8.38 -1.49
C PHE A 90 -2.43 -9.67 -2.12
N MET A 91 -1.67 -10.22 -3.06
CA MET A 91 -1.94 -11.52 -3.67
C MET A 91 -0.73 -12.43 -3.48
N GLY A 92 -0.88 -13.51 -2.72
CA GLY A 92 0.22 -14.43 -2.44
C GLY A 92 -0.21 -15.90 -2.35
N SER A 93 0.76 -16.76 -2.09
CA SER A 93 0.51 -18.16 -1.73
C SER A 93 -0.12 -18.25 -0.32
N THR A 94 -0.59 -19.43 0.06
CA THR A 94 -1.06 -19.68 1.42
C THR A 94 0.00 -19.36 2.46
N GLU A 95 1.26 -19.76 2.22
CA GLU A 95 2.36 -19.48 3.15
C GLU A 95 2.67 -17.98 3.26
N SER A 96 2.68 -17.28 2.12
CA SER A 96 2.98 -15.85 2.05
C SER A 96 1.89 -15.00 2.72
N VAL A 97 0.62 -15.34 2.48
CA VAL A 97 -0.53 -14.67 3.12
C VAL A 97 -0.54 -14.96 4.63
N GLU A 98 -0.26 -16.18 5.05
CA GLU A 98 -0.14 -16.50 6.48
C GLU A 98 0.99 -15.71 7.13
N HIS A 99 2.14 -15.59 6.45
CA HIS A 99 3.29 -14.82 6.93
C HIS A 99 2.97 -13.34 7.17
N ILE A 100 2.44 -12.62 6.16
CA ILE A 100 2.13 -11.19 6.31
C ILE A 100 1.03 -10.95 7.36
N ASN A 101 0.09 -11.90 7.52
CA ASN A 101 -1.00 -11.84 8.49
C ASN A 101 -0.56 -12.03 9.96
N GLN A 102 0.69 -12.45 10.20
CA GLN A 102 1.25 -12.51 11.57
C GLN A 102 1.38 -11.11 12.19
N SER A 103 1.57 -10.07 11.36
CA SER A 103 1.69 -8.69 11.82
C SER A 103 0.36 -8.14 12.33
N VAL A 104 0.35 -7.61 13.56
CA VAL A 104 -0.82 -6.94 14.15
C VAL A 104 -1.21 -5.70 13.34
N ALA A 105 -0.23 -4.94 12.86
CA ALA A 105 -0.48 -3.74 12.07
C ALA A 105 -1.17 -4.07 10.73
N ILE A 106 -0.75 -5.16 10.06
CA ILE A 106 -1.41 -5.65 8.85
C ILE A 106 -2.86 -6.04 9.14
N ARG A 107 -3.11 -6.81 10.21
CA ARG A 107 -4.49 -7.19 10.60
C ARG A 107 -5.37 -5.99 10.90
N GLN A 108 -4.82 -4.93 11.50
CA GLN A 108 -5.55 -3.69 11.72
C GLN A 108 -5.94 -3.02 10.40
N GLN A 109 -5.01 -2.94 9.43
CA GLN A 109 -5.30 -2.38 8.10
C GLN A 109 -6.34 -3.21 7.32
N VAL A 110 -6.32 -4.53 7.48
CA VAL A 110 -7.37 -5.42 6.94
C VAL A 110 -8.71 -5.16 7.61
N SER A 111 -8.74 -5.07 8.94
CA SER A 111 -9.98 -4.77 9.68
C SER A 111 -10.54 -3.38 9.37
N ALA A 112 -9.68 -2.42 9.02
CA ALA A 112 -10.06 -1.08 8.57
C ALA A 112 -10.61 -1.09 7.13
N GLY A 113 -10.40 -2.16 6.36
CA GLY A 113 -10.79 -2.26 4.96
C GLY A 113 -9.86 -1.52 4.00
N LYS A 114 -8.64 -1.16 4.45
CA LYS A 114 -7.61 -0.52 3.63
C LYS A 114 -6.78 -1.54 2.84
N LEU A 115 -6.58 -2.73 3.39
CA LEU A 115 -5.81 -3.83 2.79
C LEU A 115 -6.65 -5.08 2.64
N ASP A 116 -6.67 -5.66 1.44
CA ASP A 116 -7.25 -6.98 1.19
C ASP A 116 -6.13 -8.02 1.01
N LEU A 117 -6.14 -9.06 1.83
CA LEU A 117 -5.27 -10.23 1.68
C LEU A 117 -5.99 -11.29 0.87
N THR A 118 -5.45 -11.66 -0.28
CA THR A 118 -6.05 -12.65 -1.17
C THR A 118 -5.02 -13.62 -1.74
N TYR A 119 -5.52 -14.75 -2.22
CA TYR A 119 -4.70 -15.82 -2.72
C TYR A 119 -4.55 -15.74 -4.23
N ILE A 120 -3.37 -16.08 -4.73
CA ILE A 120 -3.18 -16.35 -6.15
C ILE A 120 -3.93 -17.65 -6.50
N PRO A 121 -4.70 -17.68 -7.59
CA PRO A 121 -5.37 -18.91 -8.05
C PRO A 121 -4.40 -20.09 -8.16
N SER A 122 -4.79 -21.27 -7.68
CA SER A 122 -3.91 -22.45 -7.61
C SER A 122 -3.45 -22.98 -8.97
N ASN A 123 -4.10 -22.57 -10.05
CA ASN A 123 -3.75 -22.90 -11.43
C ASN A 123 -2.68 -21.97 -12.03
N VAL A 124 -2.29 -20.91 -11.32
CA VAL A 124 -1.32 -19.93 -11.78
C VAL A 124 -0.08 -19.97 -10.90
N SER A 125 1.09 -19.99 -11.53
CA SER A 125 2.36 -19.70 -10.85
C SER A 125 2.76 -18.26 -11.16
N THR A 126 3.40 -17.59 -10.21
CA THR A 126 4.07 -16.29 -10.39
C THR A 126 5.57 -16.41 -10.14
N ALA A 127 6.11 -17.63 -10.12
CA ALA A 127 7.53 -17.87 -9.92
C ALA A 127 8.32 -17.51 -11.19
N GLY A 128 9.08 -16.42 -11.14
CA GLY A 128 9.95 -15.96 -12.22
C GLY A 128 9.26 -15.01 -13.21
N GLN A 129 10.08 -14.35 -14.03
CA GLN A 129 9.69 -13.24 -14.90
C GLN A 129 8.56 -13.58 -15.90
N GLU A 130 8.63 -14.75 -16.54
CA GLU A 130 7.61 -15.15 -17.50
C GLU A 130 6.28 -15.49 -16.83
N MET A 131 6.31 -16.14 -15.68
CA MET A 131 5.10 -16.55 -14.96
C MET A 131 4.35 -15.34 -14.40
N ILE A 132 5.06 -14.37 -13.82
CA ILE A 132 4.44 -13.10 -13.43
C ILE A 132 3.91 -12.34 -14.64
N SER A 133 4.64 -12.36 -15.78
CA SER A 133 4.17 -11.71 -17.01
C SER A 133 2.87 -12.32 -17.52
N ARG A 134 2.72 -13.65 -17.49
CA ARG A 134 1.46 -14.32 -17.83
C ARG A 134 0.31 -13.85 -16.93
N PHE A 135 0.55 -13.80 -15.61
CA PHE A 135 -0.46 -13.41 -14.64
C PHE A 135 -0.89 -11.94 -14.79
N LEU A 136 0.07 -11.04 -15.01
CA LEU A 136 -0.19 -9.61 -15.23
C LEU A 136 -0.77 -9.30 -16.62
N THR A 137 -0.79 -10.27 -17.54
CA THR A 137 -1.55 -10.21 -18.81
C THR A 137 -2.84 -11.04 -18.79
N ASP A 138 -3.29 -11.53 -17.63
CA ASP A 138 -4.54 -12.26 -17.52
C ASP A 138 -5.73 -11.29 -17.38
N LEU A 139 -6.71 -11.40 -18.28
CA LEU A 139 -7.93 -10.57 -18.27
C LEU A 139 -8.71 -10.72 -16.95
N TRP A 140 -8.70 -11.91 -16.34
CA TRP A 140 -9.38 -12.17 -15.07
C TRP A 140 -8.89 -11.24 -13.94
N LEU A 141 -7.59 -10.94 -13.91
CA LEU A 141 -6.99 -10.06 -12.91
C LEU A 141 -7.69 -8.69 -12.91
N TYR A 142 -7.83 -8.09 -14.09
CA TYR A 142 -8.37 -6.74 -14.23
C TYR A 142 -9.91 -6.70 -14.19
N GLU A 143 -10.59 -7.62 -14.88
CA GLU A 143 -12.05 -7.60 -14.97
C GLU A 143 -12.78 -8.15 -13.75
N THR A 144 -12.15 -9.08 -13.03
CA THR A 144 -12.78 -9.82 -11.93
C THR A 144 -12.11 -9.53 -10.61
N ALA A 145 -10.79 -9.73 -10.50
CA ALA A 145 -10.10 -9.64 -9.22
C ALA A 145 -9.90 -8.19 -8.72
N LEU A 146 -9.72 -7.23 -9.64
CA LEU A 146 -9.46 -5.82 -9.33
C LEU A 146 -10.67 -4.91 -9.52
N ARG A 147 -11.83 -5.41 -9.98
CA ARG A 147 -13.02 -4.57 -10.19
C ARG A 147 -13.45 -3.88 -8.87
N PRO A 148 -13.80 -2.57 -8.86
CA PRO A 148 -13.93 -1.62 -9.99
C PRO A 148 -12.72 -0.68 -10.16
N ALA A 149 -11.49 -1.16 -9.93
CA ALA A 149 -10.28 -0.35 -10.08
C ALA A 149 -10.16 0.26 -11.49
N GLU A 150 -9.82 1.54 -11.53
CA GLU A 150 -9.46 2.29 -12.74
C GLU A 150 -7.96 2.63 -12.73
N TRP A 151 -7.40 2.94 -11.56
CA TRP A 151 -5.98 3.19 -11.37
C TRP A 151 -5.35 2.08 -10.54
N LEU A 152 -4.29 1.49 -11.10
CA LEU A 152 -3.56 0.39 -10.50
C LEU A 152 -2.10 0.80 -10.31
N LEU A 153 -1.66 0.92 -9.05
CA LEU A 153 -0.24 0.97 -8.72
C LEU A 153 0.25 -0.46 -8.53
N VAL A 154 1.18 -0.91 -9.36
CA VAL A 154 1.88 -2.19 -9.18
C VAL A 154 3.25 -1.88 -8.57
N PHE A 155 3.58 -2.57 -7.47
CA PHE A 155 4.89 -2.51 -6.85
C PHE A 155 5.36 -3.91 -6.46
N GLN A 156 6.66 -4.14 -6.56
CA GLN A 156 7.34 -5.39 -6.24
C GLN A 156 8.12 -5.26 -4.93
N THR A 157 8.65 -6.37 -4.42
CA THR A 157 9.42 -6.38 -3.16
C THR A 157 10.69 -5.53 -3.22
N ASP A 158 11.15 -5.22 -4.43
CA ASP A 158 12.35 -4.46 -4.72
C ASP A 158 12.06 -3.05 -5.25
N SER A 159 10.88 -2.51 -4.98
CA SER A 159 10.57 -1.09 -5.16
C SER A 159 10.15 -0.37 -3.88
N ILE A 160 10.34 0.94 -3.87
CA ILE A 160 10.03 1.82 -2.74
C ILE A 160 9.51 3.17 -3.25
N LEU A 161 8.63 3.81 -2.47
CA LEU A 161 8.29 5.24 -2.62
C LEU A 161 9.00 6.04 -1.53
N CYS A 162 9.48 7.23 -1.85
CA CYS A 162 10.24 8.05 -0.91
C CYS A 162 9.31 9.00 -0.16
N ALA A 163 9.26 8.92 1.18
CA ALA A 163 8.37 9.79 1.95
C ALA A 163 8.75 11.28 1.88
N ASN A 164 10.03 11.56 1.58
CA ASN A 164 10.54 12.92 1.38
C ASN A 164 10.34 13.44 -0.05
N SER A 165 9.71 12.64 -0.93
CA SER A 165 9.32 13.08 -2.26
C SER A 165 8.30 14.21 -2.17
N ARG A 166 8.49 15.23 -3.00
CA ARG A 166 7.54 16.33 -3.14
C ARG A 166 6.39 16.00 -4.09
N GLN A 167 6.58 14.97 -4.90
CA GLN A 167 5.58 14.47 -5.84
C GLN A 167 4.70 13.44 -5.12
N THR A 168 3.42 13.42 -5.48
CA THR A 168 2.47 12.42 -5.00
C THR A 168 2.04 11.51 -6.15
N LEU A 169 1.67 10.28 -5.82
CA LEU A 169 1.15 9.32 -6.81
C LEU A 169 -0.02 9.88 -7.63
N ASN A 170 -0.83 10.75 -7.02
CA ASN A 170 -1.98 11.36 -7.69
C ASN A 170 -1.57 12.31 -8.85
N ASP A 171 -0.33 12.81 -8.87
CA ASP A 171 0.18 13.69 -9.93
C ASP A 171 0.32 12.95 -11.28
N TYR A 172 0.32 11.61 -11.27
CA TYR A 172 0.50 10.77 -12.45
C TYR A 172 -0.78 10.12 -12.98
N LEU A 173 -1.95 10.38 -12.35
CA LEU A 173 -3.21 9.68 -12.69
C LEU A 173 -3.78 10.02 -14.06
N GLU A 174 -3.24 11.02 -14.74
CA GLU A 174 -3.61 11.34 -16.11
C GLU A 174 -3.03 10.39 -17.16
N TYR A 175 -2.00 9.62 -16.78
CA TYR A 175 -1.30 8.71 -17.68
C TYR A 175 -1.89 7.30 -17.62
N ASP A 176 -1.95 6.64 -18.77
CA ASP A 176 -2.37 5.26 -18.92
C ASP A 176 -1.26 4.28 -18.47
N TRP A 177 0.01 4.70 -18.55
CA TRP A 177 1.17 3.96 -18.07
C TRP A 177 2.31 4.90 -17.65
N VAL A 178 2.89 4.65 -16.49
CA VAL A 178 4.14 5.26 -16.00
C VAL A 178 4.95 4.18 -15.27
N GLY A 179 6.26 4.11 -15.54
CA GLY A 179 7.20 3.22 -14.88
C GLY A 179 8.62 3.75 -15.01
N ALA A 180 9.61 3.09 -14.43
CA ALA A 180 11.01 3.53 -14.57
C ALA A 180 11.44 3.44 -16.04
N PRO A 181 11.97 4.50 -16.68
CA PRO A 181 12.17 4.51 -18.12
C PRO A 181 13.32 3.60 -18.53
N TRP A 182 13.10 2.77 -19.56
CA TRP A 182 14.18 1.99 -20.19
C TRP A 182 15.15 2.89 -20.97
N ASP A 183 14.63 3.97 -21.57
CA ASP A 183 15.36 5.00 -22.28
C ASP A 183 14.84 6.40 -21.85
N PRO A 184 15.69 7.30 -21.32
CA PRO A 184 15.32 8.68 -21.00
C PRO A 184 14.78 9.49 -22.18
N GLY A 185 15.20 9.15 -23.41
CA GLY A 185 14.69 9.73 -24.65
C GLY A 185 13.43 9.04 -25.19
N GLY A 186 12.97 7.99 -24.52
CA GLY A 186 11.84 7.17 -24.94
C GLY A 186 10.54 7.95 -25.00
N ARG A 187 9.74 7.69 -26.05
CA ARG A 187 8.42 8.31 -26.23
C ARG A 187 7.42 7.88 -25.15
N PHE A 188 7.49 6.63 -24.71
CA PHE A 188 6.62 6.04 -23.71
C PHE A 188 7.22 4.77 -23.09
N GLY A 189 6.59 4.29 -22.03
CA GLY A 189 6.87 2.99 -21.41
C GLY A 189 7.73 3.10 -20.16
N GLY A 190 8.25 1.96 -19.74
CA GLY A 190 9.05 1.81 -18.53
C GLY A 190 8.72 0.53 -17.76
N ASN A 191 9.63 0.17 -16.88
CA ASN A 191 9.63 -1.04 -16.07
C ASN A 191 8.34 -1.19 -15.24
N GLY A 192 7.79 -2.40 -15.21
CA GLY A 192 6.56 -2.75 -14.50
C GLY A 192 6.67 -2.91 -12.98
N GLY A 193 7.88 -3.03 -12.42
CA GLY A 193 8.13 -3.35 -11.00
C GLY A 193 7.86 -2.24 -10.01
N LEU A 194 7.82 -1.00 -10.48
CA LEU A 194 7.11 0.12 -9.86
C LEU A 194 6.43 0.87 -10.98
N SER A 195 5.11 0.73 -11.10
CA SER A 195 4.37 1.31 -12.22
C SER A 195 2.95 1.70 -11.85
N LEU A 196 2.49 2.81 -12.43
CA LEU A 196 1.10 3.23 -12.41
C LEU A 196 0.46 2.91 -13.76
N ARG A 197 -0.70 2.27 -13.71
CA ARG A 197 -1.37 1.73 -14.90
C ARG A 197 -2.86 2.04 -14.86
N ARG A 198 -3.44 2.35 -16.01
CA ARG A 198 -4.88 2.53 -16.15
C ARG A 198 -5.55 1.23 -16.59
N VAL A 199 -6.53 0.79 -15.81
CA VAL A 199 -7.15 -0.53 -15.94
C VAL A 199 -8.06 -0.62 -17.17
N SER A 200 -8.87 0.42 -17.46
CA SER A 200 -9.80 0.36 -18.57
C SER A 200 -9.15 0.16 -19.96
N PRO A 201 -8.07 0.88 -20.35
CA PRO A 201 -7.38 0.59 -21.61
C PRO A 201 -6.71 -0.80 -21.64
N ILE A 202 -6.21 -1.29 -20.51
CA ILE A 202 -5.62 -2.63 -20.41
C ILE A 202 -6.68 -3.70 -20.67
N ILE A 203 -7.88 -3.57 -20.07
CA ILE A 203 -8.99 -4.50 -20.31
C ILE A 203 -9.33 -4.55 -21.81
N ASP A 204 -9.42 -3.40 -22.48
CA ASP A 204 -9.71 -3.35 -23.91
C ASP A 204 -8.65 -4.10 -24.73
N ILE A 205 -7.35 -3.90 -24.42
CA ILE A 205 -6.25 -4.59 -25.10
C ILE A 205 -6.34 -6.11 -24.87
N LEU A 206 -6.56 -6.54 -23.63
CA LEU A 206 -6.59 -7.96 -23.26
C LEU A 206 -7.84 -8.70 -23.78
N ARG A 207 -8.91 -7.99 -24.14
CA ARG A 207 -10.07 -8.57 -24.84
C ARG A 207 -9.81 -8.84 -26.31
N GLU A 208 -8.97 -8.02 -26.93
CA GLU A 208 -8.70 -8.05 -28.37
C GLU A 208 -7.43 -8.85 -28.71
N GLN A 209 -6.47 -8.90 -27.79
CA GLN A 209 -5.13 -9.43 -28.02
C GLN A 209 -4.68 -10.30 -26.85
N VAL A 210 -3.87 -11.30 -27.17
CA VAL A 210 -3.28 -12.22 -26.18
C VAL A 210 -1.76 -12.16 -26.31
N ARG A 211 -1.06 -11.96 -25.19
CA ARG A 211 0.41 -12.04 -25.17
C ARG A 211 0.87 -13.46 -25.47
N ILE A 212 1.87 -13.59 -26.33
CA ILE A 212 2.48 -14.89 -26.64
C ILE A 212 3.29 -15.35 -25.42
N GLN A 213 3.23 -16.64 -25.08
CA GLN A 213 4.00 -17.18 -23.96
C GLN A 213 5.50 -17.21 -24.28
N ASN A 214 6.33 -16.88 -23.29
CA ASN A 214 7.79 -16.79 -23.36
C ASN A 214 8.28 -15.77 -24.41
N SER A 215 7.50 -14.73 -24.67
CA SER A 215 7.89 -13.61 -25.54
C SER A 215 8.44 -12.45 -24.72
N GLU A 216 8.25 -11.21 -25.18
CA GLU A 216 8.57 -10.02 -24.40
C GLU A 216 7.87 -10.01 -23.01
N PRO A 217 8.51 -9.38 -22.00
CA PRO A 217 7.90 -9.16 -20.69
C PRO A 217 6.57 -8.39 -20.78
N GLU A 218 5.74 -8.53 -19.75
CA GLU A 218 4.40 -7.94 -19.75
C GLU A 218 4.42 -6.41 -19.85
N ASP A 219 5.37 -5.75 -19.19
CA ASP A 219 5.46 -4.30 -19.14
C ASP A 219 5.78 -3.73 -20.51
N ALA A 220 6.74 -4.32 -21.21
CA ALA A 220 7.06 -4.02 -22.60
C ALA A 220 5.85 -4.28 -23.52
N TRP A 221 5.17 -5.42 -23.35
CA TRP A 221 4.01 -5.76 -24.16
C TRP A 221 2.86 -4.77 -23.97
N LEU A 222 2.43 -4.53 -22.72
CA LEU A 222 1.32 -3.63 -22.41
C LEU A 222 1.65 -2.19 -22.77
N ALA A 223 2.83 -1.69 -22.40
CA ALA A 223 3.22 -0.32 -22.71
C ALA A 223 3.25 -0.04 -24.21
N ASP A 224 3.74 -0.99 -25.01
CA ASP A 224 3.75 -0.86 -26.47
C ASP A 224 2.34 -0.78 -27.06
N ARG A 225 1.42 -1.67 -26.65
CA ARG A 225 0.04 -1.66 -27.17
C ARG A 225 -0.74 -0.44 -26.68
N LEU A 226 -0.53 0.00 -25.45
CA LEU A 226 -1.10 1.23 -24.92
C LEU A 226 -0.58 2.45 -25.71
N GLY A 227 0.72 2.53 -25.97
CA GLY A 227 1.33 3.66 -26.69
C GLY A 227 0.86 3.85 -28.13
N HIS A 228 0.39 2.77 -28.78
CA HIS A 228 -0.16 2.82 -30.14
C HIS A 228 -1.68 3.05 -30.18
N ARG A 229 -2.37 3.06 -29.03
CA ARG A 229 -3.83 3.21 -28.98
C ARG A 229 -4.24 4.67 -29.22
N PRO A 230 -5.30 4.94 -29.99
CA PRO A 230 -5.80 6.30 -30.20
C PRO A 230 -6.20 6.98 -28.88
N GLY A 231 -5.69 8.18 -28.65
CA GLY A 231 -6.00 8.97 -27.45
C GLY A 231 -5.27 8.52 -26.18
N ALA A 232 -4.34 7.56 -26.26
CA ALA A 232 -3.55 7.15 -25.12
C ALA A 232 -2.65 8.28 -24.59
N LYS A 233 -2.60 8.41 -23.27
CA LYS A 233 -1.72 9.35 -22.56
C LYS A 233 -0.61 8.58 -21.90
N MET A 234 0.55 8.48 -22.54
CA MET A 234 1.71 7.79 -21.97
C MET A 234 2.70 8.79 -21.38
N ALA A 235 3.31 8.45 -20.25
CA ALA A 235 4.45 9.22 -19.74
C ALA A 235 5.66 9.01 -20.64
N ASN A 236 6.33 10.10 -21.03
CA ASN A 236 7.60 10.05 -21.75
C ASN A 236 8.76 9.82 -20.78
N GLY A 237 9.97 9.62 -21.31
CA GLY A 237 11.15 9.38 -20.48
C GLY A 237 11.41 10.47 -19.42
N THR A 238 11.20 11.75 -19.74
CA THR A 238 11.35 12.85 -18.77
C THR A 238 10.39 12.75 -17.59
N VAL A 239 9.12 12.44 -17.84
CA VAL A 239 8.11 12.25 -16.77
C VAL A 239 8.36 10.96 -16.00
N SER A 240 8.69 9.87 -16.70
CA SER A 240 9.02 8.59 -16.09
C SER A 240 10.23 8.68 -15.16
N LEU A 241 11.23 9.51 -15.48
CA LEU A 241 12.35 9.82 -14.58
C LEU A 241 11.90 10.52 -13.30
N THR A 242 10.84 11.33 -13.31
CA THR A 242 10.36 11.91 -12.04
C THR A 242 9.59 10.89 -11.20
N PHE A 243 9.03 9.85 -11.82
CA PHE A 243 8.25 8.80 -11.17
C PHE A 243 9.10 7.74 -10.46
N SER A 244 10.05 7.12 -11.17
CA SER A 244 10.85 6.01 -10.61
C SER A 244 12.27 5.99 -11.15
N GLY A 245 13.25 5.95 -10.23
CA GLY A 245 14.65 5.71 -10.54
C GLY A 245 15.00 4.23 -10.57
N GLU A 246 15.65 3.76 -11.64
CA GLU A 246 16.18 2.40 -11.76
C GLU A 246 17.57 2.42 -12.42
N ALA A 247 17.60 2.63 -13.74
CA ALA A 247 18.83 2.57 -14.55
C ALA A 247 19.38 3.94 -14.94
N HIS A 248 18.55 4.98 -14.90
CA HIS A 248 18.87 6.31 -15.38
C HIS A 248 18.56 7.36 -14.33
N SER A 249 19.43 8.36 -14.22
CA SER A 249 19.20 9.55 -13.39
C SER A 249 18.49 10.64 -14.19
N GLY A 250 17.52 11.30 -13.56
CA GLY A 250 16.82 12.44 -14.14
C GLY A 250 17.52 13.77 -13.90
N ALA A 251 16.78 14.86 -14.11
CA ALA A 251 17.26 16.21 -13.84
C ALA A 251 17.65 16.35 -12.36
N ALA A 252 18.77 17.01 -12.12
CA ALA A 252 19.17 17.42 -10.78
C ALA A 252 18.21 18.49 -10.25
N VAL A 253 17.98 18.49 -8.95
CA VAL A 253 17.28 19.56 -8.25
C VAL A 253 18.09 20.86 -8.40
N GLU A 254 17.41 21.92 -8.85
CA GLU A 254 17.97 23.27 -8.93
C GLU A 254 17.18 24.19 -8.01
N ILE A 255 17.88 24.83 -7.06
CA ILE A 255 17.28 25.76 -6.09
C ILE A 255 17.63 27.18 -6.54
N GLY A 256 16.63 28.07 -6.62
CA GLY A 256 16.85 29.49 -6.95
C GLY A 256 17.03 29.86 -8.43
N LYS A 257 16.86 28.94 -9.39
CA LYS A 257 16.94 29.24 -10.85
C LYS A 257 15.61 29.48 -11.55
N THR A 258 14.48 29.51 -10.84
CA THR A 258 13.20 29.94 -11.40
C THR A 258 13.29 31.41 -11.75
N SER A 259 13.25 31.71 -13.05
CA SER A 259 13.17 33.07 -13.57
C SER A 259 11.93 33.79 -13.03
N GLY A 260 12.12 34.63 -12.01
CA GLY A 260 11.11 35.58 -11.54
C GLY A 260 10.41 35.20 -10.24
N ALA A 261 11.14 35.17 -9.12
CA ALA A 261 10.57 35.48 -7.82
C ALA A 261 11.67 36.03 -6.92
N ASP A 262 11.39 37.20 -6.37
CA ASP A 262 12.30 38.04 -5.62
C ASP A 262 12.92 37.36 -4.40
N ARG A 263 14.16 37.74 -4.13
CA ARG A 263 14.81 37.63 -2.83
C ARG A 263 13.90 38.22 -1.75
N LEU A 264 13.24 37.39 -0.96
CA LEU A 264 12.73 37.82 0.33
C LEU A 264 12.73 36.64 1.32
N ALA A 265 13.86 36.47 1.99
CA ALA A 265 13.94 35.67 3.21
C ALA A 265 13.07 36.35 4.28
N ASN A 266 11.86 35.82 4.47
CA ASN A 266 10.99 36.15 5.59
C ASN A 266 10.38 34.83 6.06
N TYR A 267 10.52 34.45 7.32
CA TYR A 267 10.01 33.18 7.88
C TYR A 267 8.53 32.83 7.58
N GLY A 268 7.71 33.77 7.09
CA GLY A 268 6.36 33.50 6.56
C GLY A 268 6.33 32.89 5.15
N SER A 269 7.37 33.08 4.33
CA SER A 269 7.49 32.54 2.97
C SER A 269 7.82 31.05 2.95
N ASP A 270 8.41 30.50 4.01
CA ASP A 270 8.88 29.10 4.02
C ASP A 270 7.70 28.12 4.16
N LEU A 271 6.69 28.48 4.97
CA LEU A 271 5.44 27.73 5.06
C LEU A 271 4.66 27.79 3.75
N GLU A 272 4.60 28.96 3.11
CA GLU A 272 3.94 29.16 1.82
C GLU A 272 4.67 28.38 0.70
N ALA A 273 6.00 28.40 0.70
CA ALA A 273 6.82 27.58 -0.19
C ALA A 273 6.61 26.08 0.04
N ALA A 274 6.46 25.64 1.29
CA ALA A 274 6.14 24.26 1.63
C ALA A 274 4.73 23.86 1.16
N GLU A 275 3.73 24.72 1.34
CA GLU A 275 2.37 24.53 0.83
C GLU A 275 2.33 24.46 -0.70
N GLU A 276 3.12 25.29 -1.38
CA GLU A 276 3.25 25.32 -2.84
C GLU A 276 4.22 24.28 -3.40
N ARG A 277 4.84 23.46 -2.55
CA ARG A 277 5.87 22.48 -2.94
C ARG A 277 7.04 23.12 -3.74
N LYS A 278 7.48 24.33 -3.34
CA LYS A 278 8.69 25.03 -3.83
C LYS A 278 9.89 24.89 -2.88
N TYR A 279 11.11 24.86 -3.41
CA TYR A 279 12.32 24.69 -2.60
C TYR A 279 12.58 25.96 -1.77
N ALA A 280 12.92 25.78 -0.49
CA ALA A 280 13.30 26.87 0.39
C ALA A 280 14.83 26.93 0.52
N GLU A 281 15.43 28.03 0.06
CA GLU A 281 16.87 28.31 0.20
C GLU A 281 17.25 28.33 1.69
N GLY A 282 18.36 27.68 2.05
CA GLY A 282 18.83 27.49 3.42
C GLY A 282 18.24 26.28 4.15
N ILE A 283 17.14 25.69 3.66
CA ILE A 283 16.52 24.47 4.22
C ILE A 283 16.74 23.28 3.29
N ASP A 284 16.46 23.46 2.00
CA ASP A 284 16.53 22.40 0.99
C ASP A 284 17.89 22.32 0.27
N ASP A 285 18.88 23.15 0.65
CA ASP A 285 20.17 23.26 -0.05
C ASP A 285 20.91 21.91 -0.21
N TRP A 286 20.69 20.97 0.71
CA TRP A 286 21.26 19.62 0.65
C TRP A 286 20.73 18.76 -0.52
N ARG A 287 19.65 19.22 -1.18
CA ARG A 287 19.05 18.59 -2.36
C ARG A 287 19.69 19.06 -3.67
N GLU A 288 20.30 20.23 -3.69
CA GLU A 288 20.81 20.83 -4.93
C GLU A 288 21.85 19.94 -5.62
N GLY A 289 21.68 19.77 -6.94
CA GLY A 289 22.59 18.96 -7.75
C GLY A 289 22.30 17.45 -7.72
N PHE A 290 21.31 16.99 -6.96
CA PHE A 290 20.96 15.57 -6.86
C PHE A 290 19.63 15.23 -7.55
N TYR A 291 19.47 13.95 -7.90
CA TYR A 291 18.29 13.44 -8.57
C TYR A 291 17.31 12.80 -7.56
N GLU A 292 16.09 13.33 -7.51
CA GLU A 292 15.04 12.97 -6.55
C GLU A 292 13.75 12.48 -7.26
N PRO A 293 13.65 11.19 -7.63
CA PRO A 293 12.40 10.61 -8.13
C PRO A 293 11.40 10.33 -7.01
N MET A 294 10.12 10.16 -7.34
CA MET A 294 9.08 9.80 -6.35
C MET A 294 9.35 8.44 -5.67
N GLY A 295 9.98 7.51 -6.39
CA GLY A 295 10.39 6.22 -5.85
C GLY A 295 11.57 5.61 -6.59
N TYR A 296 11.97 4.42 -6.16
CA TYR A 296 13.01 3.63 -6.82
C TYR A 296 12.51 2.21 -7.08
N HIS A 297 12.97 1.63 -8.18
CA HIS A 297 12.92 0.19 -8.44
C HIS A 297 14.35 -0.32 -8.50
N THR A 298 14.77 -1.06 -7.47
CA THR A 298 16.14 -1.56 -7.30
C THR A 298 16.22 -3.00 -7.80
N GLY A 299 16.56 -3.20 -9.08
CA GLY A 299 16.51 -4.51 -9.71
C GLY A 299 17.15 -5.65 -8.90
N GLY A 300 16.42 -6.76 -8.80
CA GLY A 300 16.91 -8.00 -8.18
C GLY A 300 16.97 -7.94 -6.64
N GLY A 301 16.17 -7.07 -6.01
CA GLY A 301 16.27 -6.82 -4.57
C GLY A 301 17.54 -6.07 -4.20
N GLY A 302 17.94 -5.10 -5.03
CA GLY A 302 19.13 -4.29 -4.80
C GLY A 302 20.46 -5.01 -5.05
N THR A 303 20.45 -6.15 -5.75
CA THR A 303 21.70 -6.76 -6.26
C THR A 303 22.19 -6.10 -7.53
N ILE A 304 21.29 -5.44 -8.27
CA ILE A 304 21.60 -4.72 -9.51
C ILE A 304 21.32 -3.25 -9.25
N LEU A 305 22.39 -2.48 -9.06
CA LEU A 305 22.33 -1.05 -8.81
C LEU A 305 23.16 -0.33 -9.87
N HIS A 306 22.52 0.60 -10.58
CA HIS A 306 23.14 1.30 -11.70
C HIS A 306 23.99 2.49 -11.23
N GLY A 307 25.19 2.63 -11.79
CA GLY A 307 26.13 3.71 -11.43
C GLY A 307 25.58 5.13 -11.67
N SER A 308 24.66 5.29 -12.62
CA SER A 308 23.96 6.56 -12.90
C SER A 308 23.17 7.09 -11.69
N ILE A 309 22.71 6.22 -10.79
CA ILE A 309 21.99 6.59 -9.56
C ILE A 309 22.90 6.41 -8.34
N TRP A 310 23.65 5.30 -8.28
CA TRP A 310 24.31 4.82 -7.06
C TRP A 310 25.85 4.98 -7.07
N GLY A 311 26.43 5.44 -8.17
CA GLY A 311 27.84 5.25 -8.49
C GLY A 311 28.84 5.97 -7.58
N THR A 312 28.45 7.07 -6.93
CA THR A 312 29.37 7.84 -6.06
C THR A 312 28.88 7.85 -4.60
N PRO A 313 29.80 7.88 -3.62
CA PRO A 313 29.43 7.99 -2.20
C PRO A 313 28.51 9.17 -1.89
N GLU A 314 28.70 10.30 -2.57
CA GLU A 314 27.89 11.51 -2.40
C GLU A 314 26.45 11.28 -2.85
N ARG A 315 26.25 10.61 -3.99
CA ARG A 315 24.92 10.24 -4.48
C ARG A 315 24.20 9.30 -3.52
N ARG A 316 24.93 8.29 -3.02
CA ARG A 316 24.35 7.35 -2.06
C ARG A 316 24.01 8.04 -0.74
N LYS A 317 24.88 8.92 -0.26
CA LYS A 317 24.63 9.78 0.91
C LYS A 317 23.33 10.53 0.76
N HIS A 318 23.19 11.27 -0.33
CA HIS A 318 21.97 11.98 -0.64
C HIS A 318 20.76 11.04 -0.69
N ILE A 319 20.85 9.89 -1.35
CA ILE A 319 19.74 8.92 -1.41
C ILE A 319 19.36 8.40 -0.02
N TRP A 320 20.32 8.14 0.88
CA TRP A 320 19.98 7.69 2.24
C TRP A 320 19.31 8.77 3.09
N ASP A 321 19.55 10.05 2.79
CA ASP A 321 18.92 11.19 3.45
C ASP A 321 17.55 11.52 2.82
N TYR A 322 17.46 11.43 1.48
CA TYR A 322 16.26 11.67 0.70
C TYR A 322 15.24 10.54 0.83
N CYS A 323 15.68 9.30 0.67
CA CYS A 323 14.83 8.11 0.63
C CYS A 323 15.42 7.01 1.53
N PRO A 324 15.47 7.24 2.86
CA PRO A 324 16.04 6.27 3.80
C PRO A 324 15.39 4.88 3.71
N GLU A 325 14.15 4.81 3.24
CA GLU A 325 13.35 3.59 3.13
C GLU A 325 13.84 2.66 2.00
N VAL A 326 14.62 3.17 1.03
CA VAL A 326 15.23 2.33 -0.01
C VAL A 326 16.13 1.24 0.57
N LYS A 327 16.63 1.43 1.80
CA LYS A 327 17.37 0.41 2.56
C LYS A 327 16.56 -0.88 2.74
N MET A 328 15.24 -0.83 2.69
CA MET A 328 14.35 -2.00 2.77
C MET A 328 14.41 -2.88 1.51
N THR A 329 14.74 -2.29 0.35
CA THR A 329 14.79 -3.03 -0.93
C THR A 329 16.20 -3.52 -1.26
N LEU A 330 17.21 -3.09 -0.50
CA LEU A 330 18.59 -3.55 -0.64
C LEU A 330 18.80 -4.86 0.12
N LYS A 331 19.64 -5.76 -0.43
CA LYS A 331 20.13 -6.93 0.31
C LYS A 331 21.03 -6.49 1.46
N MET A 332 20.43 -6.27 2.62
CA MET A 332 21.11 -5.88 3.85
C MET A 332 20.64 -6.74 5.02
N ASP A 333 21.45 -6.81 6.08
CA ASP A 333 21.15 -7.67 7.23
C ASP A 333 20.22 -6.86 8.10
N ALA A 334 18.93 -6.97 7.81
CA ALA A 334 17.91 -6.27 8.58
C ALA A 334 18.04 -6.61 10.08
N ALA A 335 18.54 -7.80 10.44
CA ALA A 335 18.77 -8.19 11.83
C ALA A 335 19.82 -7.33 12.54
N LYS A 336 20.75 -6.68 11.82
CA LYS A 336 21.73 -5.75 12.40
C LYS A 336 21.11 -4.41 12.79
N TYR A 337 20.01 -4.00 12.13
CA TYR A 337 19.44 -2.65 12.25
C TYR A 337 18.06 -2.61 12.93
N VAL A 338 17.36 -3.74 13.03
CA VAL A 338 16.13 -3.86 13.82
C VAL A 338 16.52 -4.18 15.27
N THR A 339 16.34 -3.21 16.18
CA THR A 339 16.63 -3.41 17.61
C THR A 339 15.66 -4.43 18.21
N GLY A 340 16.14 -5.64 18.43
CA GLY A 340 15.40 -6.70 19.11
C GLY A 340 15.95 -8.07 18.77
N ASN A 341 16.29 -8.87 19.78
CA ASN A 341 16.67 -10.26 19.58
C ASN A 341 15.42 -11.11 19.33
N CYS A 342 14.90 -11.08 18.10
CA CYS A 342 13.92 -12.06 17.65
C CYS A 342 14.61 -13.43 17.47
N ASN A 343 14.92 -14.07 18.61
CA ASN A 343 15.36 -15.45 18.82
C ASN A 343 16.14 -16.12 17.68
N PRO A 344 17.48 -16.04 17.66
CA PRO A 344 18.32 -16.72 16.68
C PRO A 344 18.36 -18.26 16.82
N ASN A 345 17.67 -18.85 17.82
CA ASN A 345 17.57 -20.31 17.98
C ASN A 345 16.24 -20.71 18.64
N TRP A 346 15.37 -21.39 17.89
CA TRP A 346 14.30 -22.19 18.49
C TRP A 346 14.87 -23.58 18.81
N LYS A 347 14.90 -23.98 20.08
CA LYS A 347 15.10 -25.39 20.45
C LYS A 347 14.06 -25.82 21.48
N ARG A 348 13.32 -26.87 21.10
CA ARG A 348 12.58 -27.75 22.02
C ARG A 348 13.64 -28.52 22.83
N ASP A 349 13.52 -28.46 24.15
CA ASP A 349 14.08 -29.36 25.16
C ASP A 349 15.33 -30.17 24.76
N GLY A 350 16.48 -29.73 25.30
CA GLY A 350 17.62 -30.58 25.66
C GLY A 350 18.41 -31.25 24.54
N GLU A 351 19.46 -30.58 24.02
CA GLU A 351 20.78 -31.19 23.78
C GLU A 351 21.84 -30.15 23.40
N ARG A 352 23.02 -30.29 24.03
CA ARG A 352 24.20 -29.42 23.87
C ARG A 352 24.89 -29.68 22.53
N GLY A 353 25.15 -28.61 21.77
CA GLY A 353 26.08 -28.61 20.65
C GLY A 353 26.86 -27.30 20.65
N TYR A 354 28.16 -27.38 20.89
CA TYR A 354 29.11 -26.28 20.81
C TYR A 354 29.28 -25.83 19.35
N GLY A 355 29.26 -24.52 19.13
CA GLY A 355 29.61 -23.90 17.85
C GLY A 355 29.37 -22.40 17.92
N HIS A 356 30.39 -21.64 18.27
CA HIS A 356 30.41 -20.19 18.07
C HIS A 356 30.23 -19.91 16.57
N VAL A 357 29.14 -19.23 16.20
CA VAL A 357 29.04 -18.54 14.92
C VAL A 357 29.32 -17.07 15.22
N GLY A 358 30.55 -16.64 14.94
CA GLY A 358 30.89 -15.21 14.88
C GLY A 358 30.06 -14.55 13.79
N ALA A 359 29.61 -13.33 14.07
CA ALA A 359 28.83 -12.48 13.18
C ALA A 359 29.48 -12.38 11.80
N GLY A 360 28.85 -12.99 10.80
CA GLY A 360 29.28 -12.95 9.41
C GLY A 360 28.45 -11.93 8.64
N ASP A 361 29.11 -10.82 8.30
CA ASP A 361 28.97 -10.01 7.08
C ASP A 361 28.06 -10.61 5.99
N LEU A 362 27.13 -9.80 5.45
CA LEU A 362 26.36 -10.14 4.24
C LEU A 362 27.16 -10.04 2.93
N GLY A 363 28.48 -9.96 3.03
CA GLY A 363 29.40 -10.30 1.95
C GLY A 363 30.04 -9.11 1.25
N TYR A 364 29.74 -7.87 1.65
CA TYR A 364 30.34 -6.67 1.04
C TYR A 364 30.82 -5.61 2.05
N GLY A 365 30.55 -5.77 3.36
CA GLY A 365 31.01 -4.85 4.40
C GLY A 365 30.20 -3.55 4.53
N THR A 366 30.79 -2.57 5.22
CA THR A 366 30.19 -1.25 5.47
C THR A 366 31.14 -0.14 5.03
N GLU A 367 30.59 0.95 4.51
CA GLU A 367 31.35 2.16 4.18
C GLU A 367 31.10 3.25 5.22
N VAL A 368 32.13 4.02 5.57
CA VAL A 368 31.99 5.18 6.46
C VAL A 368 31.95 6.43 5.61
N ILE A 369 30.82 7.12 5.63
CA ILE A 369 30.63 8.39 4.93
C ILE A 369 30.33 9.43 6.00
N ASP A 370 31.20 10.44 6.08
CA ASP A 370 31.15 11.52 7.09
C ASP A 370 31.03 11.02 8.55
N GLY A 371 31.72 9.92 8.86
CA GLY A 371 31.72 9.33 10.21
C GLY A 371 30.49 8.50 10.55
N VAL A 372 29.55 8.32 9.61
CA VAL A 372 28.38 7.45 9.75
C VAL A 372 28.60 6.17 8.97
N GLU A 373 28.31 5.02 9.61
CA GLU A 373 28.44 3.69 9.00
C GLU A 373 27.20 3.39 8.14
N TYR A 374 27.43 3.19 6.84
CA TYR A 374 26.41 2.79 5.87
C TYR A 374 26.71 1.39 5.30
N PRO A 375 25.68 0.65 4.88
CA PRO A 375 25.84 -0.60 4.14
C PRO A 375 26.60 -0.38 2.83
N MET A 376 27.65 -1.16 2.56
CA MET A 376 28.37 -1.09 1.29
C MET A 376 27.53 -1.74 0.20
N LEU A 377 27.47 -1.11 -0.98
CA LEU A 377 26.80 -1.70 -2.14
C LEU A 377 27.59 -2.89 -2.69
N PRO A 378 26.93 -3.82 -3.44
CA PRO A 378 27.62 -4.91 -4.09
C PRO A 378 28.79 -4.40 -4.97
N PRO A 379 29.96 -5.06 -4.96
CA PRO A 379 31.13 -4.68 -5.76
C PRO A 379 30.84 -4.79 -7.27
N ASN A 380 29.79 -5.52 -7.62
CA ASN A 380 29.27 -5.68 -8.98
C ASN A 380 28.28 -4.57 -9.35
N LEU A 381 28.48 -3.33 -8.87
CA LEU A 381 27.81 -2.17 -9.45
C LEU A 381 27.94 -2.30 -10.95
N VAL A 382 26.84 -2.50 -11.65
CA VAL A 382 26.88 -2.67 -13.08
C VAL A 382 26.96 -1.26 -13.68
N PRO A 383 28.08 -0.90 -14.33
CA PRO A 383 27.97 0.08 -15.39
C PRO A 383 27.19 -0.62 -16.51
N TRP A 384 26.13 0.01 -16.97
CA TRP A 384 25.65 -0.28 -18.32
C TRP A 384 26.06 0.89 -19.20
#